data_AF-A0A4P7R3B2-F1
#
_entry.id   AF-A0A4P7R3B2-F1
#
_cell.length_a   1.000
_cell.length_b   1.000
_cell.length_c   1.000
_cell.angle_alpha   90.00
_cell.angle_beta   90.00
_cell.angle_gamma   90.00
#
_symmetry.space_group_name_H-M   'P 1'
#
loop_
_entity.id
_entity.type
_entity.pdbx_description
1 polymer ?
#
loop_
_entity_poly.entity_id
_entity_poly.type
_entity_poly.pdbx_seq_one_letter_code
_entity_poly.pdbx_strand_id
1 'polypeptide(L)'
;MTPEYRSYLRWSPAEWRFEVVGDTHFSAVNRDLSVLLTDSDINFTGHFARLIQTMTDGLAYLRKERADMLTNVALFVTVSDSETAEEVERQSAGLLNPQSISNALLARYS
;
A
#
# COMPACT_ATOMS: atom_id res chain seq x y z
N MET A 1 21.25 -3.24 -15.50
CA MET A 1 20.08 -2.80 -14.69
C MET A 1 19.12 -2.05 -15.59
N THR A 2 17.94 -2.60 -15.87
CA THR A 2 17.00 -2.07 -16.89
C THR A 2 16.25 -0.84 -16.38
N PRO A 3 15.71 0.02 -17.27
CA PRO A 3 14.88 1.18 -16.88
C PRO A 3 13.65 0.80 -16.04
N GLU A 4 13.03 -0.35 -16.32
CA GLU A 4 11.86 -0.88 -15.62
C GLU A 4 12.22 -1.30 -14.21
N TYR A 5 13.35 -2.00 -14.05
CA TYR A 5 13.88 -2.38 -12.74
C TYR A 5 14.26 -1.16 -11.90
N ARG A 6 14.80 -0.12 -12.54
CA ARG A 6 15.09 1.16 -11.88
C ARG A 6 13.84 1.91 -11.42
N SER A 7 12.72 1.71 -12.09
CA SER A 7 11.43 2.34 -11.74
C SER A 7 10.70 1.55 -10.65
N TYR A 8 10.80 0.22 -10.69
CA TYR A 8 10.35 -0.68 -9.62
C TYR A 8 11.00 -0.36 -8.28
N LEU A 9 12.29 -0.02 -8.28
CA LEU A 9 13.01 0.35 -7.06
C LEU A 9 12.56 1.68 -6.45
N ARG A 10 12.00 2.62 -7.23
CA ARG A 10 11.88 4.02 -6.76
C ARG A 10 10.84 4.28 -5.67
N TRP A 11 9.95 3.33 -5.38
CA TRP A 11 8.87 3.53 -4.40
C TRP A 11 8.48 2.20 -3.78
N SER A 12 9.27 1.72 -2.82
CA SER A 12 8.87 0.59 -1.98
C SER A 12 8.92 0.98 -0.49
N PRO A 13 7.93 0.60 0.33
CA PRO A 13 7.97 0.80 1.78
C PRO A 13 9.21 0.19 2.46
N ALA A 14 9.90 -0.75 1.80
CA ALA A 14 11.16 -1.31 2.29
C ALA A 14 12.30 -0.27 2.27
N GLU A 15 12.34 0.65 1.30
CA GLU A 15 13.32 1.75 1.29
C GLU A 15 13.06 2.75 2.42
N TRP A 16 11.80 2.88 2.86
CA TRP A 16 11.44 3.73 3.99
C TRP A 16 11.76 3.08 5.33
N ARG A 17 11.55 1.76 5.47
CA ARG A 17 11.79 1.02 6.73
C ARG A 17 13.24 0.61 6.93
N PHE A 18 13.94 0.20 5.87
CA PHE A 18 15.30 -0.34 5.96
C PHE A 18 16.38 0.66 5.51
N GLU A 19 16.05 1.58 4.59
CA GLU A 19 16.98 2.60 4.11
C GLU A 19 16.67 4.02 4.63
N VAL A 20 15.59 4.17 5.42
CA VAL A 20 15.21 5.40 6.15
C VAL A 20 14.96 6.60 5.20
N VAL A 21 14.70 6.35 3.92
CA VAL A 21 14.48 7.41 2.93
C VAL A 21 13.14 8.09 3.22
N GLY A 22 13.18 9.37 3.65
CA GLY A 22 11.98 10.13 3.96
C GLY A 22 11.26 9.72 5.26
N ASP A 23 11.90 8.94 6.13
CA ASP A 23 11.32 8.41 7.39
C ASP A 23 10.84 9.51 8.34
N THR A 24 11.34 10.74 8.23
CA THR A 24 10.84 11.86 9.04
C THR A 24 9.34 12.06 8.89
N HIS A 25 8.77 11.80 7.71
CA HIS A 25 7.32 11.88 7.47
C HIS A 25 6.51 10.78 8.17
N PHE A 26 7.14 9.65 8.51
CA PHE A 26 6.48 8.46 9.06
C PHE A 26 6.99 8.08 10.46
N SER A 27 7.99 8.78 10.98
CA SER A 27 8.65 8.50 12.26
C SER A 27 7.69 8.38 13.43
N ALA A 28 6.64 9.21 13.46
CA ALA A 28 5.59 9.14 14.47
C ALA A 28 4.79 7.83 14.37
N VAL A 29 4.36 7.45 13.16
CA VAL A 29 3.61 6.21 12.92
C VAL A 29 4.48 4.98 13.19
N ASN A 30 5.75 5.00 12.76
CA ASN A 30 6.71 3.92 13.00
C ASN A 30 6.99 3.70 14.49
N ARG A 31 7.15 4.79 15.25
CA ARG A 31 7.28 4.73 16.71
C ARG A 31 6.06 4.10 17.36
N ASP A 32 4.87 4.54 16.98
CA ASP A 32 3.62 4.07 17.56
C ASP A 32 3.40 2.58 17.23
N LEU A 33 3.77 2.14 16.02
CA LEU A 33 3.81 0.73 15.62
C LEU A 33 4.79 -0.10 16.45
N SER A 34 6.00 0.41 16.69
CA SER A 34 7.02 -0.28 17.50
C SER A 34 6.58 -0.49 18.95
N VAL A 35 5.89 0.49 19.54
CA VAL A 35 5.33 0.40 20.89
C VAL A 35 4.22 -0.65 20.96
N LEU A 36 3.34 -0.70 19.96
CA LEU A 36 2.30 -1.72 19.89
C LEU A 36 2.92 -3.12 19.80
N LEU A 37 3.89 -3.33 18.91
CA LEU A 37 4.53 -4.64 18.72
C LEU A 37 5.33 -5.16 19.93
N THR A 38 5.59 -4.33 20.94
CA THR A 38 6.25 -4.76 22.19
C THR A 38 5.26 -5.33 23.22
N ASP A 39 3.95 -5.12 23.04
CA ASP A 39 2.90 -5.71 23.87
C ASP A 39 2.49 -7.06 23.28
N SER A 40 2.82 -8.15 23.97
CA SER A 40 2.86 -9.51 23.41
C SER A 40 1.50 -10.21 23.18
N ASP A 41 0.38 -9.48 23.25
CA ASP A 41 -0.98 -10.03 23.05
C ASP A 41 -1.67 -9.52 21.77
N ILE A 42 -0.93 -8.84 20.88
CA ILE A 42 -1.54 -8.30 19.67
C ILE A 42 -1.90 -9.42 18.70
N ASN A 43 -3.21 -9.54 18.45
CA ASN A 43 -3.78 -10.27 17.33
C ASN A 43 -3.19 -9.73 16.01
N PHE A 44 -2.10 -10.36 15.55
CA PHE A 44 -1.38 -9.99 14.33
C PHE A 44 -2.33 -9.87 13.13
N THR A 45 -3.29 -10.78 13.01
CA THR A 45 -4.29 -10.75 11.93
C THR A 45 -5.12 -9.47 11.97
N GLY A 46 -5.59 -9.07 13.16
CA GLY A 46 -6.35 -7.83 13.35
C GLY A 46 -5.52 -6.59 13.08
N HIS A 47 -4.25 -6.58 13.51
CA HIS A 47 -3.32 -5.50 13.23
C HIS A 47 -3.02 -5.38 11.73
N PHE A 48 -2.75 -6.51 11.07
CA PHE A 48 -2.45 -6.57 9.65
C PHE A 48 -3.63 -6.06 8.81
N ALA A 49 -4.85 -6.52 9.11
CA ALA A 49 -6.05 -6.01 8.45
C ALA A 49 -6.21 -4.49 8.65
N ARG A 50 -5.92 -3.98 9.85
CA ARG A 50 -5.97 -2.54 10.13
C ARG A 50 -4.91 -1.74 9.39
N LEU A 51 -3.71 -2.30 9.20
CA LEU A 51 -2.66 -1.68 8.39
C LEU A 51 -3.09 -1.55 6.93
N ILE A 52 -3.60 -2.63 6.32
CA ILE A 52 -4.12 -2.62 4.95
C ILE A 52 -5.24 -1.58 4.80
N GLN A 53 -6.17 -1.53 5.75
CA GLN A 53 -7.24 -0.53 5.75
C GLN A 53 -6.67 0.89 5.82
N THR A 54 -5.73 1.16 6.74
CA THR A 54 -5.14 2.49 6.91
C THR A 54 -4.39 2.96 5.66
N MET A 55 -3.65 2.06 5.00
CA MET A 55 -2.99 2.35 3.73
C MET A 55 -4.02 2.64 2.61
N THR A 56 -5.10 1.86 2.57
CA THR A 56 -6.19 2.06 1.62
C THR A 56 -6.86 3.42 1.83
N ASP A 57 -7.17 3.79 3.08
CA ASP A 57 -7.78 5.08 3.42
C ASP A 57 -6.87 6.26 3.04
N GLY A 58 -5.56 6.13 3.25
CA GLY A 58 -4.58 7.14 2.83
C GLY A 58 -4.57 7.34 1.30
N LEU A 59 -4.63 6.25 0.53
CA LEU A 59 -4.73 6.33 -0.93
C LEU A 59 -6.09 6.85 -1.40
N ALA A 60 -7.18 6.55 -0.68
CA ALA A 60 -8.51 7.08 -0.97
C ALA A 60 -8.54 8.60 -0.75
N TYR A 61 -7.93 9.07 0.34
CA TYR A 61 -7.76 10.49 0.60
C TYR A 61 -6.94 11.15 -0.52
N LEU A 62 -5.81 10.56 -0.90
CA LEU A 62 -4.98 11.07 -2.01
C LEU A 62 -5.77 11.16 -3.32
N ARG A 63 -6.54 10.12 -3.67
CA ARG A 63 -7.42 10.12 -4.85
C ARG A 63 -8.39 11.28 -4.83
N LYS A 64 -9.06 11.48 -3.68
CA LYS A 64 -10.04 12.55 -3.52
C LYS A 64 -9.40 13.94 -3.66
N GLU A 65 -8.24 14.14 -3.05
CA GLU A 65 -7.53 15.43 -3.04
C GLU A 65 -6.82 15.77 -4.35
N ARG A 66 -6.52 14.77 -5.20
CA ARG A 66 -5.74 14.91 -6.44
C ARG A 66 -6.41 14.20 -7.63
N ALA A 67 -7.74 14.18 -7.66
CA ALA A 67 -8.53 13.42 -8.63
C ALA A 67 -8.07 13.64 -10.08
N ASP A 68 -7.91 14.90 -10.49
CA ASP A 68 -7.52 15.25 -11.87
C ASP A 68 -6.16 14.66 -12.25
N MET A 69 -5.17 14.75 -11.35
CA MET A 69 -3.82 14.22 -11.57
C MET A 69 -3.79 12.68 -11.60
N LEU A 70 -4.81 12.04 -11.02
CA LEU A 70 -4.88 10.59 -10.84
C LEU A 70 -5.93 9.93 -11.75
N THR A 71 -6.47 10.68 -12.72
CA THR A 71 -7.54 10.22 -13.63
C THR A 71 -7.20 8.91 -14.34
N ASN A 72 -5.92 8.69 -14.68
CA ASN A 72 -5.45 7.49 -15.39
C ASN A 72 -4.41 6.69 -14.58
N VAL A 73 -4.37 6.88 -13.27
CA VAL A 73 -3.40 6.21 -12.38
C VAL A 73 -4.12 5.10 -11.62
N ALA A 74 -3.56 3.89 -11.58
CA ALA A 74 -4.05 2.84 -10.71
C ALA A 74 -3.45 2.99 -9.30
N LEU A 75 -4.30 2.91 -8.26
CA LEU A 75 -3.87 2.85 -6.86
C LEU A 75 -4.39 1.55 -6.25
N PHE A 76 -3.56 0.85 -5.52
CA PHE A 76 -3.91 -0.37 -4.79
C PHE A 76 -2.87 -0.60 -3.69
N VAL A 77 -3.22 -1.45 -2.74
CA VAL A 77 -2.32 -1.95 -1.70
C VAL A 77 -1.96 -3.39 -2.04
N THR A 78 -0.71 -3.78 -1.83
CA THR A 78 -0.23 -5.15 -2.00
C THR A 78 0.67 -5.55 -0.84
N VAL A 79 0.88 -6.86 -0.69
CA VAL A 79 1.73 -7.47 0.31
C VAL A 79 2.69 -8.39 -0.42
N SER A 80 3.98 -8.14 -0.30
CA SER A 80 5.00 -9.01 -0.89
C SER A 80 5.04 -10.37 -0.16
N ASP A 81 5.36 -11.43 -0.91
CA ASP A 81 5.55 -12.79 -0.38
C ASP A 81 4.36 -13.32 0.43
N SER A 82 3.14 -13.02 -0.01
CA SER A 82 1.92 -13.46 0.66
C SER A 82 0.93 -14.11 -0.31
N GLU A 83 0.35 -15.24 0.10
CA GLU A 83 -0.73 -15.91 -0.64
C GLU A 83 -2.01 -15.06 -0.71
N THR A 84 -2.16 -14.06 0.17
CA THR A 84 -3.32 -13.16 0.20
C THR A 84 -3.11 -11.89 -0.63
N ALA A 85 -1.96 -11.73 -1.27
CA ALA A 85 -1.62 -10.52 -2.03
C ALA A 85 -2.66 -10.18 -3.09
N GLU A 86 -3.07 -11.15 -3.91
CA GLU A 86 -4.07 -10.94 -4.96
C GLU A 86 -5.41 -10.45 -4.39
N GLU A 87 -5.86 -10.99 -3.26
CA GLU A 87 -7.12 -10.59 -2.65
C GLU A 87 -7.04 -9.17 -2.07
N VAL A 88 -5.94 -8.82 -1.41
CA VAL A 88 -5.67 -7.46 -0.92
C VAL A 88 -5.63 -6.45 -2.08
N GLU A 89 -4.99 -6.81 -3.19
CA GLU A 89 -4.93 -6.00 -4.40
C GLU A 89 -6.30 -5.83 -5.03
N ARG A 90 -7.08 -6.91 -5.14
CA ARG A 90 -8.46 -6.87 -5.65
C ARG A 90 -9.36 -5.97 -4.83
N GLN A 91 -9.38 -6.16 -3.52
CA GLN A 91 -10.24 -5.41 -2.61
C GLN A 91 -9.89 -3.91 -2.64
N SER A 92 -8.61 -3.58 -2.47
CA SER A 92 -8.17 -2.18 -2.46
C SER A 92 -8.34 -1.51 -3.82
N ALA A 93 -8.06 -2.20 -4.93
CA ALA A 93 -8.28 -1.64 -6.26
C ALA A 93 -9.75 -1.31 -6.53
N GLY A 94 -10.67 -2.18 -6.12
CA GLY A 94 -12.12 -1.95 -6.25
C GLY A 94 -12.61 -0.72 -5.49
N LEU A 95 -12.01 -0.42 -4.33
CA LEU A 95 -12.34 0.75 -3.52
C LEU A 95 -11.70 2.04 -4.06
N LEU A 96 -10.50 1.94 -4.64
CA LEU A 96 -9.67 3.11 -4.93
C LEU A 96 -9.79 3.63 -6.35
N ASN A 97 -10.24 2.83 -7.32
CA ASN A 97 -10.21 3.19 -8.73
C ASN A 97 -11.61 3.16 -9.37
N PRO A 98 -11.83 3.97 -10.43
CA PRO A 98 -12.94 3.76 -11.35
C PRO A 98 -12.93 2.33 -11.91
N GLN A 99 -14.13 1.80 -12.18
CA GLN A 99 -14.30 0.41 -12.58
C GLN A 99 -13.52 0.02 -13.85
N SER A 100 -13.35 0.96 -14.79
CA SER A 100 -12.52 0.76 -15.98
C SER A 100 -11.05 0.48 -15.64
N ILE A 101 -10.48 1.22 -14.69
CA ILE A 101 -9.09 1.04 -14.23
C ILE A 101 -8.97 -0.23 -13.40
N SER A 102 -9.91 -0.49 -12.49
CA SER A 102 -9.92 -1.71 -11.67
C SER A 102 -9.96 -2.97 -12.54
N ASN A 103 -10.83 -3.01 -13.55
CA ASN A 103 -10.93 -4.16 -14.44
C ASN A 103 -9.64 -4.39 -15.23
N ALA A 104 -9.03 -3.32 -15.76
CA ALA A 104 -7.75 -3.41 -16.47
C ALA A 104 -6.61 -3.90 -15.55
N LEU A 105 -6.60 -3.44 -14.29
CA LEU A 105 -5.62 -3.84 -13.30
C LEU A 105 -5.74 -5.34 -12.96
N LEU A 106 -6.97 -5.83 -12.74
CA LEU A 106 -7.23 -7.20 -12.29
C LEU A 106 -7.16 -8.24 -13.41
N ALA A 107 -7.28 -7.81 -14.67
CA ALA A 107 -7.07 -8.69 -15.82
C ALA A 107 -5.67 -9.34 -15.87
N ARG A 108 -4.69 -8.82 -15.12
CA ARG A 108 -3.33 -9.41 -15.04
C ARG A 108 -3.26 -10.77 -14.35
N TYR A 109 -4.31 -11.17 -13.64
CA TYR A 109 -4.40 -12.46 -12.94
C TYR A 109 -5.15 -13.53 -13.74
N SER A 110 -5.68 -13.17 -14.92
CA SER A 110 -6.37 -14.07 -15.85
C SER A 110 -5.43 -14.53 -16.96
#